data_AF-A0A806KLG6-F1
#
_entry.id   AF-A0A806KLG6-F1
#
_cell.length_a   1.000
_cell.length_b   1.000
_cell.length_c   1.000
_cell.angle_alpha   90.00
_cell.angle_beta   90.00
_cell.angle_gamma   90.00
#
_symmetry.space_group_name_H-M   'P 1'
#
loop_
_entity.id
_entity.type
_entity.pdbx_description
1 polymer ?
#
loop_
_entity_poly.entity_id
_entity_poly.type
_entity_poly.pdbx_seq_one_letter_code
_entity_poly.pdbx_strand_id
1 'polypeptide(L)'
;MKFIEGADVVIHDAQYFEDEYSSHVGWGHATPAHAVDTATKGQAKKLVLFHYEPGHTDEQLAEVEKKYAGNALEVVVAKEGLVVEA
;
A
#
# COMPACT_ATOMS: atom_id res chain seq x y z
N MET A 1 -2.17 -16.06 0.03
CA MET A 1 -1.92 -15.18 -1.13
C MET A 1 -0.96 -15.90 -2.09
N LYS A 2 -1.43 -16.88 -2.89
CA LYS A 2 -0.53 -17.70 -3.73
C LYS A 2 0.16 -16.93 -4.86
N PHE A 3 -0.49 -15.90 -5.38
CA PHE A 3 0.01 -15.14 -6.53
C PHE A 3 1.28 -14.33 -6.20
N ILE A 4 1.39 -13.83 -4.97
CA ILE A 4 2.49 -12.96 -4.49
C ILE A 4 3.33 -13.64 -3.40
N GLU A 5 3.24 -14.98 -3.28
CA GLU A 5 3.87 -15.73 -2.21
C GLU A 5 5.40 -15.61 -2.28
N GLY A 6 6.01 -15.02 -1.24
CA GLY A 6 7.46 -14.83 -1.13
C GLY A 6 8.05 -13.77 -2.06
N ALA A 7 7.22 -12.89 -2.64
CA ALA A 7 7.70 -11.85 -3.56
C ALA A 7 8.66 -10.86 -2.88
N ASP A 8 9.73 -10.48 -3.57
CA ASP A 8 10.65 -9.45 -3.07
C ASP A 8 9.96 -8.07 -2.98
N VAL A 9 9.19 -7.73 -4.01
CA VAL A 9 8.43 -6.48 -4.10
C VAL A 9 7.01 -6.73 -4.58
N VAL A 10 6.03 -6.16 -3.88
CA VAL A 10 4.63 -6.08 -4.29
C VAL A 10 4.27 -4.60 -4.47
N ILE A 11 3.72 -4.25 -5.62
CA ILE A 11 3.13 -2.92 -5.87
C ILE A 11 1.61 -3.09 -5.82
N HIS A 12 0.92 -2.35 -4.94
CA HIS A 12 -0.51 -2.53 -4.68
C HIS A 12 -1.22 -1.17 -4.57
N ASP A 13 -2.43 -1.08 -5.12
CA ASP A 13 -3.23 0.14 -5.01
C ASP A 13 -3.62 0.40 -3.55
N ALA A 14 -3.75 1.67 -3.18
CA ALA A 14 -4.14 2.08 -1.83
C ALA A 14 -4.93 3.39 -1.87
N GLN A 15 -5.93 3.44 -2.77
CA GLN A 15 -6.57 4.68 -3.19
C GLN A 15 -7.29 5.42 -2.05
N TYR A 16 -8.01 4.69 -1.20
CA TYR A 16 -8.89 5.30 -0.20
C TYR A 16 -8.39 5.07 1.21
N PHE A 17 -8.48 6.09 2.06
CA PHE A 17 -8.28 5.91 3.50
C PHE A 17 -9.46 5.15 4.12
N GLU A 18 -9.25 4.62 5.33
CA GLU A 18 -10.22 3.74 5.96
C GLU A 18 -11.57 4.42 6.28
N ASP A 19 -11.56 5.73 6.54
CA ASP A 19 -12.75 6.56 6.76
C ASP A 19 -13.52 6.86 5.47
N GLU A 20 -12.83 6.92 4.33
CA GLU A 20 -13.42 7.13 3.00
C GLU A 20 -14.00 5.84 2.40
N TYR A 21 -13.41 4.69 2.74
CA TYR A 21 -13.64 3.43 2.05
C TYR A 21 -15.10 2.95 2.06
N SER A 22 -15.83 3.23 3.14
CA SER A 22 -17.23 2.82 3.31
C SER A 22 -18.15 3.29 2.17
N SER A 23 -17.85 4.44 1.57
CA SER A 23 -18.63 5.01 0.46
C SER A 23 -18.18 4.54 -0.92
N HIS A 24 -17.09 3.77 -1.01
CA HIS A 24 -16.43 3.35 -2.24
C HIS A 24 -16.33 1.83 -2.39
N VAL A 25 -17.01 1.08 -1.52
CA VAL A 25 -17.07 -0.39 -1.60
C VAL A 25 -17.64 -0.81 -2.96
N GLY A 26 -16.93 -1.74 -3.62
CA GLY A 26 -17.32 -2.27 -4.93
C GLY A 26 -16.75 -1.51 -6.14
N TRP A 27 -16.02 -0.41 -5.93
CA TRP A 27 -15.41 0.36 -7.02
C TRP A 27 -14.11 -0.26 -7.54
N GLY A 28 -13.60 -1.29 -6.86
CA GLY A 28 -12.41 -2.04 -7.29
C GLY A 28 -11.08 -1.52 -6.73
N HIS A 29 -11.12 -0.65 -5.72
CA HIS A 29 -9.94 -0.11 -5.05
C HIS A 29 -9.77 -0.61 -3.62
N ALA A 30 -8.57 -0.44 -3.09
CA ALA A 30 -8.14 -0.88 -1.77
C ALA A 30 -7.81 0.30 -0.84
N THR A 31 -7.72 -0.02 0.46
CA THR A 31 -7.14 0.86 1.47
C THR A 31 -5.68 0.47 1.71
N PRO A 32 -4.86 1.35 2.31
CA PRO A 32 -3.54 0.98 2.78
C PRO A 32 -3.55 -0.28 3.68
N ALA A 33 -4.54 -0.41 4.58
CA ALA A 33 -4.69 -1.60 5.41
C ALA A 33 -4.89 -2.89 4.60
N HIS A 34 -5.71 -2.85 3.54
CA HIS A 34 -5.92 -4.01 2.66
C HIS A 34 -4.63 -4.42 1.94
N ALA A 35 -3.87 -3.46 1.45
CA ALA A 35 -2.59 -3.70 0.78
C ALA A 35 -1.57 -4.33 1.75
N VAL A 36 -1.45 -3.78 2.96
CA VAL A 36 -0.55 -4.30 4.01
C VAL A 36 -0.92 -5.72 4.44
N ASP A 37 -2.20 -5.98 4.68
CA ASP A 37 -2.70 -7.32 5.01
C ASP A 37 -2.41 -8.31 3.86
N THR A 38 -2.59 -7.87 2.62
CA THR A 38 -2.32 -8.67 1.42
C THR A 38 -0.85 -9.05 1.30
N ALA A 39 0.05 -8.08 1.39
CA ALA A 39 1.48 -8.29 1.33
C ALA A 39 2.00 -9.15 2.50
N THR A 40 1.49 -8.92 3.71
CA THR A 40 1.81 -9.72 4.90
C THR A 40 1.41 -11.19 4.72
N LYS A 41 0.19 -11.45 4.25
CA LYS A 41 -0.28 -12.81 3.95
C LYS A 41 0.46 -13.46 2.78
N GLY A 42 1.04 -12.65 1.90
CA GLY A 42 1.93 -13.08 0.83
C GLY A 42 3.36 -13.33 1.28
N GLN A 43 3.74 -12.96 2.51
CA GLN A 43 5.14 -12.97 2.96
C GLN A 43 6.05 -12.16 2.02
N ALA A 44 5.53 -11.06 1.49
CA ALA A 44 6.33 -10.15 0.67
C ALA A 44 7.39 -9.46 1.55
N LYS A 45 8.56 -9.17 0.98
CA LYS A 45 9.61 -8.43 1.70
C LYS A 45 9.32 -6.93 1.72
N LYS A 46 8.83 -6.40 0.59
CA LYS A 46 8.51 -4.98 0.41
C LYS A 46 7.15 -4.79 -0.24
N LEU A 47 6.38 -3.84 0.28
CA LEU A 47 5.14 -3.34 -0.28
C LEU A 47 5.32 -1.89 -0.70
N VAL A 48 5.00 -1.60 -1.95
CA VAL A 48 4.92 -0.24 -2.50
C VAL A 48 3.46 0.10 -2.71
N LEU A 49 2.95 1.06 -1.94
CA LEU A 49 1.61 1.59 -2.13
C LEU A 49 1.62 2.53 -3.36
N PHE A 50 0.58 2.49 -4.18
CA PHE A 50 0.43 3.40 -5.33
C PHE A 50 -1.05 3.74 -5.60
N HIS A 51 -1.32 4.58 -6.60
CA HIS A 51 -2.67 4.90 -7.09
C HIS A 51 -3.58 5.53 -6.03
N TYR A 52 -3.08 6.56 -5.33
CA TYR A 52 -3.82 7.29 -4.31
C TYR A 52 -4.95 8.13 -4.89
N GLU A 53 -5.90 8.51 -4.04
CA GLU A 53 -6.88 9.53 -4.39
C GLU A 53 -6.17 10.85 -4.72
N PRO A 54 -6.38 11.47 -5.90
CA PRO A 54 -5.70 12.70 -6.29
C PRO A 54 -5.83 13.88 -5.32
N GLY A 55 -6.86 13.86 -4.45
CA GLY A 55 -7.07 14.85 -3.40
C GLY A 55 -6.21 14.66 -2.14
N HIS A 56 -5.54 13.51 -1.96
CA HIS A 56 -4.67 13.28 -0.80
C HIS A 56 -3.37 14.07 -0.91
N THR A 57 -2.95 14.69 0.19
CA THR A 57 -1.70 15.46 0.26
C THR A 57 -0.50 14.59 0.61
N ASP A 58 0.70 15.08 0.29
CA ASP A 58 1.97 14.43 0.64
C ASP A 58 2.08 14.16 2.15
N GLU A 59 1.57 15.07 2.99
CA GLU A 59 1.56 14.88 4.45
C GLU A 59 0.66 13.73 4.86
N GLN A 60 -0.53 13.61 4.27
CA GLN A 60 -1.45 12.52 4.57
C GLN A 60 -0.83 11.17 4.18
N LEU A 61 -0.20 11.10 3.01
CA LEU A 61 0.48 9.90 2.54
C LEU A 61 1.71 9.55 3.39
N ALA A 62 2.47 10.55 3.85
CA ALA A 62 3.58 10.33 4.77
C ALA A 62 3.13 9.74 6.12
N GLU A 63 1.94 10.11 6.61
CA GLU A 63 1.37 9.50 7.82
C GLU A 63 1.00 8.02 7.61
N VAL A 64 0.58 7.64 6.39
CA VAL A 64 0.36 6.22 6.04
C VAL A 64 1.67 5.44 6.11
N GLU A 65 2.75 5.96 5.53
CA GLU A 65 4.06 5.31 5.56
C GLU A 65 4.56 5.13 7.00
N LYS A 66 4.43 6.16 7.84
CA LYS A 66 4.76 6.08 9.27
C LYS A 66 3.90 5.08 10.03
N LYS A 67 2.59 5.02 9.74
CA LYS A 67 1.63 4.11 10.38
C LYS A 67 2.02 2.64 10.19
N TYR A 68 2.61 2.31 9.04
CA TYR A 68 2.98 0.92 8.69
C TYR A 68 4.49 0.65 8.73
N ALA A 69 5.29 1.54 9.30
CA ALA A 69 6.73 1.31 9.47
C ALA A 69 6.99 0.11 10.41
N GLY A 70 7.73 -0.90 9.94
CA GLY A 70 8.03 -2.11 10.72
C GLY A 70 9.03 -3.05 10.05
N ASN A 71 9.53 -4.04 10.83
CA ASN A 71 10.66 -4.88 10.42
C ASN A 71 10.28 -6.08 9.53
N ALA A 72 9.03 -6.56 9.58
CA ALA A 72 8.64 -7.79 8.89
C ALA A 72 8.17 -7.56 7.44
N LEU A 73 7.73 -6.35 7.13
CA LEU A 73 7.30 -5.90 5.81
C LEU A 73 7.75 -4.45 5.67
N GLU A 74 8.64 -4.17 4.71
CA GLU A 74 9.01 -2.80 4.37
C GLU A 74 7.84 -2.17 3.58
N VAL A 75 7.25 -1.08 4.10
CA VAL A 75 6.16 -0.38 3.42
C VAL A 75 6.66 0.98 2.94
N VAL A 76 6.48 1.24 1.65
CA VAL A 76 6.89 2.48 1.00
C VAL A 76 5.69 3.10 0.29
N VAL A 77 5.55 4.41 0.42
CA VAL A 77 4.59 5.20 -0.36
C VAL A 77 5.24 5.63 -1.68
N ALA A 78 4.72 5.17 -2.81
CA ALA A 78 5.22 5.59 -4.12
C ALA A 78 5.08 7.09 -4.34
N LYS A 79 6.07 7.66 -5.04
CA LYS A 79 6.06 9.04 -5.52
C LYS A 79 6.70 9.10 -6.90
N GLU A 80 6.44 10.16 -7.65
CA GLU A 80 7.05 10.35 -8.96
C GLU A 80 8.58 10.26 -8.87
N GLY A 81 9.17 9.48 -9.78
CA GLY A 81 10.62 9.25 -9.82
C GLY A 81 11.15 8.23 -8.79
N LEU A 82 10.30 7.60 -7.97
CA LEU A 82 10.74 6.50 -7.10
C LEU A 82 11.26 5.32 -7.93
N VAL A 83 12.45 4.84 -7.59
CA VAL A 83 13.05 3.61 -8.13
C VAL A 83 13.17 2.59 -7.01
N VAL A 84 12.72 1.36 -7.28
CA VAL A 84 12.74 0.25 -6.31
C VAL A 84 13.48 -0.92 -6.92
N GLU A 85 14.41 -1.50 -6.15
CA GLU A 85 15.09 -2.75 -6.49
C GLU A 85 14.37 -3.93 -5.83
N ALA A 86 14.33 -5.06 -6.55
CA ALA A 86 13.75 -6.33 -6.15
C ALA A 86 14.84 -7.38 -5.92
#